data_AF-A0A9D1APF2-F1
#
_entry.id   AF-A0A9D1APF2-F1
#
_cell.length_a   1.000
_cell.length_b   1.000
_cell.length_c   1.000
_cell.angle_alpha   90.00
_cell.angle_beta   90.00
_cell.angle_gamma   90.00
#
_symmetry.space_group_name_H-M   'P 1'
#
loop_
_entity.id
_entity.type
_entity.pdbx_description
1 polymer ?
#
loop_
_entity_poly.entity_id
_entity_poly.type
_entity_poly.pdbx_seq_one_letter_code
_entity_poly.pdbx_strand_id
1 'polypeptide(L)'
;MQQETTLKVIFDWCLEHWSFVLFVLGTFVQFTPAIKCSPFTAICKWIGKAANGEVLERIAGLEKRADEQRHSIDENEMDRIRWEVLDFANDCRNHIKHTKDEFQHIISLNEKYHKLLKKYGDENGVFDAEYKYILELYRECQRNNSFL
;
A
#
# COMPACT_ATOMS: atom_id res chain seq x y z
N MET A 1 21.68 -20.21 30.95
CA MET A 1 22.76 -19.32 31.45
C MET A 1 24.15 -19.84 31.09
N GLN A 2 24.50 -21.11 31.38
CA GLN A 2 25.84 -21.66 31.10
C GLN A 2 26.20 -21.81 29.60
N GLN A 3 25.21 -22.00 28.73
CA GLN A 3 25.41 -22.15 27.28
C GLN A 3 25.63 -20.81 26.55
N GLU A 4 25.02 -19.73 27.04
CA GLU A 4 25.23 -18.38 26.50
C GLU A 4 26.60 -17.82 26.88
N THR A 5 27.08 -18.10 28.10
CA THR A 5 28.43 -17.73 28.52
C THR A 5 29.49 -18.50 27.74
N THR A 6 29.31 -19.79 27.47
CA THR A 6 30.25 -20.55 26.63
C THR A 6 30.29 -20.03 25.19
N LEU A 7 29.14 -19.65 24.61
CA LEU A 7 29.10 -19.14 23.24
C LEU A 7 29.81 -17.78 23.14
N LYS A 8 29.59 -16.89 24.11
CA LYS A 8 30.26 -15.58 24.18
C LYS A 8 31.76 -15.71 24.40
N VAL A 9 32.20 -16.57 25.32
CA VAL A 9 33.62 -16.83 25.58
C VAL A 9 34.33 -17.39 24.33
N ILE A 10 33.67 -18.30 23.59
CA ILE A 10 34.22 -18.82 22.33
C ILE A 10 34.24 -17.74 21.24
N PHE A 11 33.21 -16.91 21.15
CA PHE A 11 33.12 -15.82 20.18
C PHE A 11 34.16 -14.74 20.43
N ASP A 12 34.33 -14.31 21.68
CA ASP A 12 35.31 -13.32 22.11
C ASP A 12 36.73 -13.85 21.91
N TRP A 13 36.99 -15.12 22.23
CA TRP A 13 38.27 -15.77 21.95
C TRP A 13 38.58 -15.82 20.44
N CYS A 14 37.58 -16.14 19.60
CA CYS A 14 37.70 -16.14 18.14
C CYS A 14 37.96 -14.73 17.56
N LEU A 15 37.37 -13.69 18.15
CA LEU A 15 37.59 -12.28 17.75
C LEU A 15 38.98 -11.80 18.14
N GLU A 16 39.44 -12.13 19.35
CA GLU A 16 40.78 -11.79 19.83
C GLU A 16 41.87 -12.52 19.02
N HIS A 17 41.59 -13.76 18.60
CA HIS A 17 42.51 -14.61 17.85
C HIS A 17 42.12 -14.76 16.37
N TRP A 18 41.53 -13.72 15.77
CA TRP A 18 41.04 -13.76 14.38
C TRP A 18 42.14 -14.10 13.35
N SER A 19 43.39 -13.70 13.63
CA SER A 19 44.54 -14.02 12.78
C SER A 19 44.88 -15.51 12.79
N PHE A 20 44.77 -16.17 13.94
CA PHE A 20 44.93 -17.63 14.07
C PHE A 20 43.78 -18.36 13.37
N VAL A 21 42.55 -17.86 13.53
CA VAL A 21 41.37 -18.39 12.82
C VAL A 21 41.53 -18.29 11.30
N LEU A 22 42.00 -17.14 10.78
CA LEU A 22 42.30 -16.97 9.35
C LEU A 22 43.48 -17.81 8.88
N PHE A 23 44.50 -18.01 9.72
CA PHE A 23 45.65 -18.85 9.40
C PHE A 23 45.23 -20.32 9.29
N VAL A 24 44.43 -20.82 10.22
CA VAL A 24 43.85 -22.17 10.16
C VAL A 24 42.93 -22.29 8.94
N LEU A 25 42.01 -21.34 8.71
CA LEU A 25 41.18 -21.32 7.49
C LEU A 25 42.02 -21.30 6.20
N GLY A 26 43.10 -20.52 6.16
CA GLY A 26 43.99 -20.40 5.01
C GLY A 26 44.78 -21.68 4.72
N THR A 27 45.24 -22.38 5.76
CA THR A 27 45.88 -23.70 5.60
C THR A 27 44.90 -24.77 5.13
N PHE A 28 43.63 -24.71 5.53
CA PHE A 28 42.56 -25.56 4.99
C PHE A 28 42.27 -25.31 3.50
N VAL A 29 42.42 -24.06 3.03
CA VAL A 29 42.26 -23.70 1.60
C VAL A 29 43.32 -24.36 0.72
N GLN A 30 44.55 -24.55 1.22
CA GLN A 30 45.63 -25.18 0.44
C GLN A 30 45.50 -26.70 0.31
N PHE A 31 44.85 -27.38 1.26
CA PHE A 31 44.77 -28.85 1.28
C PHE A 31 43.62 -29.47 0.47
N THR A 32 42.82 -28.66 -0.25
CA THR A 32 41.67 -29.18 -1.01
C THR A 32 41.76 -28.83 -2.50
N PRO A 33 42.43 -29.65 -3.33
CA PRO A 33 42.25 -29.54 -4.77
C PRO A 33 40.93 -30.23 -5.15
N ALA A 34 40.02 -29.50 -5.80
CA ALA A 34 38.87 -30.03 -6.56
C ALA A 34 37.62 -30.57 -5.82
N ILE A 35 36.92 -29.75 -5.02
CA ILE A 35 35.47 -29.96 -4.77
C ILE A 35 34.68 -28.69 -5.12
N LYS A 36 33.89 -28.77 -6.19
CA LYS A 36 32.89 -27.78 -6.60
C LYS A 36 31.93 -27.49 -5.44
N CYS A 37 31.80 -26.22 -5.05
CA CYS A 37 30.93 -25.67 -3.99
C CYS A 37 31.32 -26.04 -2.54
N SER A 38 32.04 -25.11 -1.90
CA SER A 38 32.61 -25.19 -0.55
C SER A 38 31.57 -25.10 0.59
N PRO A 39 31.84 -25.63 1.80
CA PRO A 39 30.99 -25.46 2.99
C PRO A 39 30.64 -23.99 3.29
N PHE A 40 31.52 -23.05 2.92
CA PHE A 40 31.25 -21.61 2.96
C PHE A 40 30.11 -21.19 2.03
N THR A 41 30.03 -21.77 0.83
CA THR A 41 28.91 -21.57 -0.10
C THR A 41 27.60 -22.08 0.50
N ALA A 42 27.63 -23.19 1.26
CA ALA A 42 26.45 -23.70 1.95
C ALA A 42 26.00 -22.75 3.08
N ILE A 43 26.95 -22.18 3.84
CA ILE A 43 26.67 -21.16 4.86
C ILE A 43 26.11 -19.89 4.21
N CYS A 44 26.72 -19.35 3.15
CA CYS A 44 26.21 -18.18 2.43
C CYS A 44 24.84 -18.45 1.79
N LYS A 45 24.58 -19.65 1.26
CA LYS A 45 23.26 -20.04 0.75
C LYS A 45 22.23 -20.14 1.88
N TRP A 46 22.62 -20.62 3.06
CA TRP A 46 21.74 -20.70 4.21
C TRP A 46 21.40 -19.30 4.75
N ILE A 47 22.39 -18.43 4.92
CA ILE A 47 22.19 -17.02 5.31
C ILE A 47 21.36 -16.29 4.25
N GLY A 48 21.66 -16.47 2.97
CA GLY A 48 20.89 -15.86 1.88
C GLY A 48 19.44 -16.36 1.82
N LYS A 49 19.18 -17.63 2.12
CA LYS A 49 17.81 -18.17 2.23
C LYS A 49 17.07 -17.64 3.46
N ALA A 50 17.74 -17.55 4.61
CA ALA A 50 17.16 -16.99 5.83
C ALA A 50 16.81 -15.50 5.65
N ALA A 51 17.74 -14.72 5.09
CA ALA A 51 17.52 -13.32 4.75
C ALA A 51 16.42 -13.14 3.70
N ASN A 52 16.39 -13.97 2.65
CA ASN A 52 15.30 -13.91 1.65
C ASN A 52 13.93 -14.23 2.26
N GLY A 53 13.84 -15.16 3.21
CA GLY A 53 12.58 -15.48 3.88
C GLY A 53 12.03 -14.30 4.66
N GLU A 54 12.86 -13.69 5.50
CA GLU A 54 12.48 -12.54 6.32
C GLU A 54 12.20 -11.29 5.46
N VAL A 55 13.01 -11.04 4.43
CA VAL A 55 12.81 -9.92 3.50
C VAL A 55 11.52 -10.11 2.69
N LEU A 56 11.23 -11.33 2.21
CA LEU A 56 10.00 -11.62 1.47
C LEU A 56 8.77 -11.46 2.37
N GLU A 57 8.83 -11.90 3.62
CA GLU A 57 7.74 -11.73 4.60
C GLU A 57 7.49 -10.25 4.90
N ARG A 58 8.56 -9.45 5.07
CA ARG A 58 8.45 -8.00 5.26
C ARG A 58 7.87 -7.30 4.03
N ILE A 59 8.27 -7.70 2.81
CA ILE A 59 7.71 -7.17 1.56
C ILE A 59 6.22 -7.52 1.45
N ALA A 60 5.86 -8.78 1.67
CA ALA A 60 4.45 -9.21 1.65
C ALA A 60 3.60 -8.47 2.70
N GLY A 61 4.17 -8.21 3.89
CA GLY A 61 3.52 -7.40 4.92
C GLY A 61 3.35 -5.93 4.52
N LEU A 62 4.30 -5.34 3.81
CA LEU A 62 4.21 -3.98 3.29
C LEU A 62 3.18 -3.87 2.16
N GLU A 63 3.16 -4.82 1.22
CA GLU A 63 2.16 -4.89 0.15
C GLU A 63 0.75 -4.97 0.74
N LYS A 64 0.53 -5.85 1.72
CA LYS A 64 -0.75 -5.96 2.41
C LYS A 64 -1.18 -4.67 3.10
N ARG A 65 -0.28 -4.01 3.84
CA ARG A 65 -0.57 -2.72 4.50
C ARG A 65 -0.85 -1.62 3.49
N ALA A 66 -0.13 -1.60 2.36
CA ALA A 66 -0.36 -0.63 1.30
C ALA A 66 -1.73 -0.82 0.64
N ASP A 67 -2.15 -2.07 0.40
CA ASP A 67 -3.47 -2.40 -0.12
C ASP A 67 -4.60 -2.05 0.86
N GLU A 68 -4.45 -2.40 2.14
CA GLU A 68 -5.40 -2.03 3.20
C GLU A 68 -5.53 -0.50 3.33
N GLN A 69 -4.39 0.22 3.32
CA GLN A 69 -4.40 1.67 3.36
C GLN A 69 -5.08 2.26 2.11
N ARG A 70 -4.82 1.69 0.93
CA ARG A 70 -5.46 2.14 -0.31
C ARG A 70 -6.97 1.93 -0.30
N HIS A 71 -7.44 0.82 0.26
CA HIS A 71 -8.87 0.58 0.48
C HIS A 71 -9.47 1.69 1.35
N SER A 72 -8.86 1.98 2.50
CA SER A 72 -9.34 3.01 3.42
C SER A 72 -9.38 4.41 2.80
N ILE A 73 -8.41 4.72 1.93
CA ILE A 73 -8.38 6.00 1.20
C ILE A 73 -9.56 6.08 0.22
N ASP A 74 -9.82 5.00 -0.51
CA ASP A 74 -10.92 4.97 -1.47
C ASP A 74 -12.30 4.99 -0.79
N GLU A 75 -12.45 4.35 0.37
CA GLU A 75 -13.67 4.45 1.19
C GLU A 75 -13.91 5.89 1.66
N ASN A 76 -12.88 6.54 2.22
CA ASN A 76 -12.97 7.94 2.64
C ASN A 76 -13.27 8.89 1.46
N GLU A 77 -12.71 8.57 0.28
CA GLU A 77 -13.01 9.29 -0.96
C GLU A 77 -14.49 9.18 -1.34
N MET A 78 -15.06 7.97 -1.25
CA MET A 78 -16.49 7.74 -1.52
C MET A 78 -17.38 8.52 -0.55
N ASP A 79 -17.04 8.53 0.73
CA ASP A 79 -17.79 9.30 1.74
C ASP A 79 -17.71 10.80 1.51
N ARG A 80 -16.54 11.32 1.13
CA ARG A 80 -16.39 12.73 0.78
C ARG A 80 -17.25 13.09 -0.43
N ILE A 81 -17.24 12.26 -1.47
CA ILE A 81 -18.08 12.49 -2.67
C ILE A 81 -19.56 12.50 -2.29
N ARG A 82 -20.01 11.54 -1.46
CA ARG A 82 -21.40 11.50 -0.97
C ARG A 82 -21.79 12.81 -0.29
N TRP A 83 -20.94 13.29 0.60
CA TRP A 83 -21.18 14.53 1.33
C TRP A 83 -21.26 15.73 0.37
N GLU A 84 -20.32 15.84 -0.56
CA GLU A 84 -20.25 16.97 -1.51
C GLU A 84 -21.46 17.03 -2.44
N VAL A 85 -21.95 15.88 -2.92
CA VAL A 85 -23.18 15.82 -3.73
C VAL A 85 -24.41 16.17 -2.90
N LEU A 86 -24.50 15.70 -1.65
CA LEU A 86 -25.61 16.03 -0.75
C LEU A 86 -25.66 17.52 -0.41
N ASP A 87 -24.51 18.12 -0.14
CA ASP A 87 -24.37 19.54 0.15
C ASP A 87 -24.78 20.38 -1.07
N PHE A 88 -24.27 20.03 -2.25
CA PHE A 88 -24.65 20.69 -3.50
C PHE A 88 -26.16 20.55 -3.82
N ALA A 89 -26.75 19.37 -3.55
CA ALA A 89 -28.18 19.16 -3.71
C ALA A 89 -28.99 20.05 -2.74
N ASN A 90 -28.52 20.18 -1.49
CA ASN A 90 -29.13 21.05 -0.51
C ASN A 90 -29.06 22.53 -0.93
N ASP A 91 -27.92 23.00 -1.43
CA ASP A 91 -27.77 24.36 -1.96
C ASP A 91 -28.74 24.63 -3.12
N CYS A 92 -28.84 23.69 -4.06
CA CYS A 92 -29.79 23.74 -5.15
C CYS A 92 -31.25 23.85 -4.67
N ARG A 93 -31.63 23.08 -3.64
CA ARG A 93 -32.96 23.13 -3.03
C ARG A 93 -33.23 24.47 -2.33
N ASN A 94 -32.19 25.09 -1.79
CA ASN A 94 -32.24 26.42 -1.18
C ASN A 94 -32.19 27.56 -2.22
N HIS A 95 -32.36 27.24 -3.52
CA HIS A 95 -32.35 28.18 -4.64
C HIS A 95 -31.03 28.95 -4.79
N ILE A 96 -29.93 28.39 -4.27
CA ILE A 96 -28.60 28.91 -4.54
C ILE A 96 -28.25 28.56 -5.98
N LYS A 97 -27.82 29.57 -6.74
CA LYS A 97 -27.40 29.39 -8.13
C LYS A 97 -25.93 28.99 -8.15
N HIS A 98 -25.63 28.01 -9.00
CA HIS A 98 -24.27 27.58 -9.27
C HIS A 98 -23.90 27.81 -10.73
N THR A 99 -22.60 27.93 -10.95
CA THR A 99 -21.99 28.01 -12.27
C THR A 99 -22.08 26.66 -12.99
N LYS A 100 -21.97 26.69 -14.33
CA LYS A 100 -21.92 25.47 -15.13
C LYS A 100 -20.77 24.54 -14.74
N ASP A 101 -19.63 25.10 -14.35
CA ASP A 101 -18.43 24.34 -13.99
C ASP A 101 -18.61 23.58 -12.68
N GLU A 102 -19.29 24.16 -11.69
CA GLU A 102 -19.65 23.46 -10.44
C GLU A 102 -20.57 22.26 -10.71
N PHE A 103 -21.57 22.40 -11.59
CA PHE A 103 -22.39 21.25 -12.00
C PHE A 103 -21.55 20.17 -12.69
N GLN A 104 -20.62 20.54 -13.57
CA GLN A 104 -19.74 19.59 -14.25
C GLN A 104 -18.81 18.87 -13.28
N HIS A 105 -18.30 19.58 -12.27
CA HIS A 105 -17.52 18.99 -11.19
C HIS A 105 -18.32 17.91 -10.46
N ILE A 106 -19.54 18.21 -10.03
CA ILE A 106 -20.42 17.22 -9.38
C ILE A 106 -20.72 16.01 -10.28
N ILE A 107 -20.94 16.22 -11.58
CA ILE A 107 -21.11 15.14 -12.55
C ILE A 107 -19.86 14.25 -12.61
N SER A 108 -18.67 14.84 -12.63
CA SER A 108 -17.40 14.09 -12.65
C SER A 108 -17.16 13.30 -11.36
N LEU A 109 -17.55 13.85 -10.20
CA LEU A 109 -17.46 13.15 -8.91
C LEU A 109 -18.38 11.94 -8.87
N ASN A 110 -19.59 12.05 -9.41
CA ASN A 110 -20.52 10.91 -9.52
C ASN A 110 -19.92 9.76 -10.35
N GLU A 111 -19.28 10.07 -11.49
CA GLU A 111 -18.58 9.05 -12.29
C GLU A 111 -17.44 8.38 -11.52
N LYS A 112 -16.68 9.17 -10.74
CA LYS A 112 -15.60 8.65 -9.89
C LYS A 112 -16.14 7.72 -8.81
N TYR A 113 -17.24 8.10 -8.17
CA TYR A 113 -17.90 7.29 -7.15
C TYR A 113 -18.39 5.93 -7.69
N HIS A 114 -19.06 5.89 -8.85
CA HIS A 114 -19.47 4.61 -9.44
C HIS A 114 -18.28 3.73 -9.87
N LYS A 115 -17.15 4.31 -10.26
CA LYS A 115 -15.91 3.55 -10.53
C LYS A 115 -15.40 2.88 -9.24
N LEU A 116 -15.46 3.57 -8.10
CA LEU A 116 -15.06 3.02 -6.80
C LEU A 116 -16.05 1.96 -6.30
N LEU A 117 -17.36 2.18 -6.43
CA LEU A 117 -18.38 1.14 -6.13
C LEU A 117 -18.13 -0.13 -6.94
N LYS A 118 -17.91 0.00 -8.26
CA LYS A 118 -17.63 -1.15 -9.12
C LYS A 118 -16.31 -1.86 -8.76
N LYS A 119 -15.32 -1.12 -8.27
CA LYS A 119 -14.03 -1.67 -7.85
C LYS A 119 -14.17 -2.59 -6.65
N TYR A 120 -15.05 -2.26 -5.71
CA TYR A 120 -15.23 -3.00 -4.45
C TYR A 120 -16.48 -3.90 -4.43
N GLY A 121 -17.38 -3.76 -5.41
CA GLY A 121 -18.62 -4.54 -5.45
C GLY A 121 -19.69 -4.04 -4.47
N ASP A 122 -19.58 -2.78 -4.04
CA ASP A 122 -20.48 -2.17 -3.07
C ASP A 122 -21.80 -1.74 -3.70
N GLU A 123 -22.87 -1.83 -2.91
CA GLU A 123 -24.19 -1.33 -3.29
C GLU A 123 -24.26 0.19 -3.13
N ASN A 124 -24.98 0.83 -4.05
CA ASN A 124 -25.25 2.25 -3.92
C ASN A 124 -26.43 2.50 -2.99
N GLY A 125 -26.28 3.43 -2.05
CA GLY A 125 -27.34 3.85 -1.15
C GLY A 125 -28.26 4.92 -1.77
N VAL A 126 -28.73 5.86 -0.94
CA VAL A 126 -29.67 6.95 -1.31
C VAL A 126 -29.04 8.02 -2.24
N PHE A 127 -27.75 7.90 -2.53
CA PHE A 127 -26.96 8.87 -3.28
C PHE A 127 -27.47 9.14 -4.72
N ASP A 128 -27.98 8.11 -5.42
CA ASP A 128 -28.44 8.26 -6.82
C ASP A 128 -29.65 9.19 -6.97
N ALA A 129 -30.52 9.25 -5.96
CA ALA A 129 -31.70 10.11 -6.01
C ALA A 129 -31.31 11.60 -5.98
N GLU A 130 -30.32 11.94 -5.15
CA GLU A 130 -29.78 13.29 -5.00
C GLU A 130 -29.05 13.74 -6.27
N TYR A 131 -28.21 12.86 -6.81
CA TYR A 131 -27.52 13.11 -8.06
C TYR A 131 -28.50 13.28 -9.24
N LYS A 132 -29.56 12.47 -9.30
CA LYS A 132 -30.59 12.60 -10.34
C LYS A 132 -31.27 13.97 -10.29
N TYR A 133 -31.61 14.46 -9.10
CA TYR A 133 -32.18 15.80 -8.93
C TYR A 133 -31.23 16.90 -9.46
N ILE A 134 -29.94 16.82 -9.12
CA ILE A 134 -28.93 17.76 -9.61
C ILE A 134 -28.83 17.73 -11.14
N LEU A 135 -28.87 16.55 -11.74
CA LEU A 135 -28.79 16.38 -13.19
C LEU A 135 -30.01 16.96 -13.91
N GLU A 136 -31.20 16.84 -13.33
CA GLU A 136 -32.42 17.46 -13.84
C GLU A 136 -32.32 18.99 -13.81
N LEU A 137 -31.85 19.56 -12.69
CA LEU A 137 -31.64 21.00 -12.55
C LEU A 137 -30.58 21.53 -13.52
N TYR A 138 -29.46 20.81 -13.68
CA TYR A 138 -28.43 21.15 -14.67
C TYR A 138 -29.00 21.25 -16.09
N ARG A 139 -29.84 20.28 -16.49
CA ARG A 139 -30.50 20.27 -17.80
C ARG A 139 -31.49 21.43 -17.95
N GLU A 140 -32.19 21.80 -16.89
CA GLU A 140 -33.05 22.98 -16.89
C GLU A 140 -32.23 24.27 -17.09
N CYS A 141 -31.14 24.44 -16.33
CA CYS A 141 -30.24 25.57 -16.47
C CYS A 141 -29.62 25.67 -17.88
N GLN A 142 -29.27 24.54 -18.50
CA GLN A 142 -28.79 24.52 -19.89
C GLN A 142 -29.84 24.99 -20.89
N ARG A 143 -31.10 24.54 -20.75
CA ARG A 143 -32.19 24.92 -21.66
C ARG A 143 -32.52 26.41 -21.55
N ASN A 144 -32.51 26.93 -20.32
CA ASN A 144 -32.96 28.27 -20.01
C ASN A 144 -31.80 29.29 -19.95
N ASN A 145 -30.56 28.82 -20.13
CA ASN A 145 -29.32 29.60 -19.92
C ASN A 145 -29.31 30.35 -18.58
N SER A 146 -29.72 29.68 -17.50
CA SER A 146 -30.00 30.28 -16.19
C SER A 146 -28.97 29.94 -15.11
N PHE A 147 -27.75 29.60 -15.52
CA PHE A 147 -26.60 29.48 -14.62
C PHE A 147 -26.28 30.82 -13.93
N LEU A 148 -25.48 30.76 -12.85
CA LEU A 148 -24.94 31.97 -12.20
C LEU A 148 -24.08 32.79 -13.18
#